data_AF-A0A183HC77-F1
#
_entry.id   AF-A0A183HC77-F1
#
_cell.length_a   1.000
_cell.length_b   1.000
_cell.length_c   1.000
_cell.angle_alpha   90.00
_cell.angle_beta   90.00
_cell.angle_gamma   90.00
#
_symmetry.space_group_name_H-M   'P 1'
#
loop_
_entity.id
_entity.type
_entity.pdbx_description
1 polymer ?
#
loop_
_entity_poly.entity_id
_entity_poly.type
_entity_poly.pdbx_seq_one_letter_code
_entity_poly.pdbx_strand_id
1 'polypeptide(L)'
;MGDNVPTCFNCQNKLVLDESVFESEDRENLLADDDPTLCFQEGPSATTGNLFDIICNSNSALKGPMCEDCTEQLLSGMDHHLKELDEECAQYRQLLDSLKEESDARLMDRNIIAAKLVAMKDEEAFLLGESKKLEAEEAKLDAELKKKKSELYAENESAELLWRVFRDNHRFSFLTM
;
A
#
# COMPACT_ATOMS: atom_id res chain seq x y z
N MET A 1 23.12 -48.58 -52.84
CA MET A 1 21.97 -47.99 -52.12
C MET A 1 22.58 -47.45 -50.84
N GLY A 2 22.63 -46.13 -50.66
CA GLY A 2 23.34 -45.51 -49.55
C GLY A 2 22.58 -45.72 -48.26
N ASP A 3 23.19 -46.39 -47.29
CA ASP A 3 22.64 -46.58 -45.95
C ASP A 3 22.43 -45.21 -45.32
N ASN A 4 21.18 -44.77 -45.26
CA ASN A 4 20.80 -43.47 -44.69
C ASN A 4 20.77 -43.64 -43.17
N VAL A 5 21.95 -43.68 -42.56
CA VAL A 5 22.06 -43.90 -41.12
C VAL A 5 21.59 -42.63 -40.40
N PRO A 6 20.64 -42.73 -39.47
CA PRO A 6 20.12 -41.58 -38.77
C PRO A 6 21.24 -40.89 -37.99
N THR A 7 21.31 -39.56 -38.10
CA THR A 7 22.27 -38.72 -37.41
C THR A 7 21.56 -37.86 -36.39
N CYS A 8 22.26 -37.58 -35.28
CA CYS A 8 21.78 -36.67 -34.25
C CYS A 8 21.55 -35.28 -34.85
N PHE A 9 20.37 -34.72 -34.63
CA PHE A 9 20.04 -33.39 -35.13
C PHE A 9 20.98 -32.29 -34.59
N ASN A 10 21.44 -32.43 -33.35
CA ASN A 10 22.23 -31.39 -32.68
C ASN A 10 23.74 -31.52 -32.97
N CYS A 11 24.33 -32.70 -32.75
CA CYS A 11 25.78 -32.91 -32.89
C CYS A 11 26.19 -33.60 -34.19
N GLN A 12 25.25 -33.98 -35.05
CA GLN A 12 25.47 -34.71 -36.32
C GLN A 12 26.13 -36.09 -36.18
N ASN A 13 26.31 -36.59 -34.96
CA ASN A 13 26.87 -37.93 -34.72
C ASN A 13 25.93 -39.02 -35.24
N LYS A 14 26.52 -40.09 -35.77
CA LYS A 14 25.80 -41.27 -36.27
C LYS A 14 25.10 -41.96 -35.08
N LEU A 15 23.78 -42.12 -35.17
CA LEU A 15 23.01 -42.79 -34.14
C LEU A 15 23.07 -44.31 -34.37
N VAL A 16 23.33 -45.05 -33.29
CA VAL A 16 23.19 -46.50 -33.26
C VAL A 16 21.80 -46.75 -32.71
N LEU A 17 20.89 -47.18 -33.58
CA LEU A 17 19.55 -47.59 -33.16
C LEU A 17 19.61 -49.06 -32.74
N ASP A 18 19.11 -49.34 -31.55
CA ASP A 18 18.95 -50.72 -31.08
C ASP A 18 17.71 -51.32 -31.76
N GLU A 19 17.91 -52.40 -32.53
CA GLU A 19 16.88 -53.02 -33.38
C GLU A 19 15.72 -53.60 -32.55
N SER A 20 15.98 -53.87 -31.27
CA SER A 20 14.99 -54.30 -30.26
C SER A 20 13.94 -53.23 -29.91
N VAL A 21 14.16 -51.95 -30.23
CA VAL A 21 13.20 -50.86 -29.99
C VAL A 21 12.07 -50.86 -31.04
N PHE A 22 12.30 -51.46 -32.22
CA PHE A 22 11.31 -51.55 -33.30
C PHE A 22 10.45 -52.82 -33.26
N GLU A 23 10.74 -53.78 -32.38
CA GLU A 23 9.99 -55.05 -32.24
C GLU A 23 8.86 -54.98 -31.19
N SER A 24 8.43 -53.79 -30.76
CA SER A 24 7.13 -53.66 -30.09
C SER A 24 6.03 -53.53 -31.15
N GLU A 25 5.37 -54.66 -31.40
CA GLU A 25 4.13 -54.75 -32.18
C GLU A 25 3.07 -53.82 -31.57
N ASP A 26 2.91 -52.62 -32.12
CA ASP A 26 1.67 -51.84 -32.10
C ASP A 26 1.68 -50.87 -33.29
N ARG A 27 1.67 -51.47 -34.50
CA ARG A 27 1.50 -50.76 -35.78
C ARG A 27 0.06 -50.87 -36.25
N GLU A 28 -0.90 -50.45 -35.43
CA GLU A 28 -2.25 -50.16 -35.92
C GLU A 28 -2.77 -48.84 -35.35
N ASN A 29 -3.12 -47.94 -36.28
CA ASN A 29 -3.94 -46.73 -36.11
C ASN A 29 -3.27 -45.43 -35.62
N LEU A 30 -2.55 -44.74 -36.52
CA LEU A 30 -2.37 -43.29 -36.46
C LEU A 30 -2.53 -42.63 -37.84
N LEU A 31 -3.59 -43.01 -38.56
CA LEU A 31 -4.08 -42.25 -39.71
C LEU A 31 -5.61 -42.23 -39.68
N ALA A 32 -6.19 -41.36 -38.84
CA ALA A 32 -7.50 -40.75 -39.09
C ALA A 32 -7.80 -39.67 -38.04
N ASP A 33 -8.38 -38.59 -38.54
CA ASP A 33 -9.23 -37.60 -37.85
C ASP A 33 -8.57 -36.38 -37.19
N ASP A 34 -8.44 -35.35 -38.02
CA ASP A 34 -8.60 -33.94 -37.65
C ASP A 34 -9.99 -33.72 -36.99
N ASP A 35 -10.07 -33.49 -35.68
CA ASP A 35 -11.20 -32.77 -35.06
C ASP A 35 -10.75 -32.01 -33.78
N PRO A 36 -10.79 -30.66 -33.77
CA PRO A 36 -10.27 -29.84 -32.68
C PRO A 36 -11.36 -29.58 -31.63
N THR A 37 -11.75 -30.59 -30.85
CA THR A 37 -12.67 -30.36 -29.72
C THR A 37 -12.35 -31.27 -28.54
N LEU A 38 -11.43 -30.87 -27.66
CA LEU A 38 -11.48 -31.33 -26.27
C LEU A 38 -11.29 -30.19 -25.28
N CYS A 39 -12.39 -29.99 -24.55
CA CYS A 39 -12.60 -29.01 -23.53
C CYS A 39 -11.62 -29.15 -22.37
N PHE A 40 -11.15 -27.99 -21.90
CA PHE A 40 -10.76 -27.77 -20.51
C PHE A 40 -11.81 -28.34 -19.55
N GLN A 41 -11.39 -29.17 -18.60
CA GLN A 41 -12.00 -29.25 -17.28
C GLN A 41 -10.93 -29.54 -16.21
N GLU A 42 -11.13 -28.88 -15.08
CA GLU A 42 -10.20 -28.60 -14.00
C GLU A 42 -9.98 -29.79 -13.04
N GLY A 43 -8.76 -29.94 -12.51
CA GLY A 43 -8.47 -30.83 -11.37
C GLY A 43 -6.97 -31.12 -11.19
N PRO A 44 -6.42 -31.08 -9.95
CA PRO A 44 -4.98 -30.99 -9.72
C PRO A 44 -4.35 -32.38 -9.66
N SER A 45 -3.71 -32.82 -10.73
CA SER A 45 -2.72 -33.90 -10.63
C SER A 45 -1.84 -33.96 -11.86
N ALA A 46 -0.53 -34.05 -11.61
CA ALA A 46 0.52 -34.33 -12.58
C ALA A 46 0.72 -33.28 -13.69
N THR A 47 1.28 -32.13 -13.32
CA THR A 47 1.95 -31.15 -14.21
C THR A 47 3.26 -31.69 -14.81
N THR A 48 3.30 -32.96 -15.21
CA THR A 48 4.40 -33.54 -16.00
C THR A 48 3.97 -33.84 -17.44
N GLY A 49 2.65 -33.90 -17.72
CA GLY A 49 2.12 -34.22 -19.05
C GLY A 49 2.04 -33.07 -20.04
N ASN A 50 2.05 -31.80 -19.60
CA ASN A 50 1.80 -30.65 -20.49
C ASN A 50 3.08 -30.10 -21.14
N LEU A 51 4.22 -30.17 -20.44
CA LEU A 51 5.47 -29.61 -20.96
C LEU A 51 6.01 -30.43 -22.14
N PHE A 52 5.92 -31.75 -22.09
CA PHE A 52 6.34 -32.64 -23.17
C PHE A 52 5.51 -32.40 -24.44
N ASP A 53 4.20 -32.30 -24.28
CA ASP A 53 3.27 -32.02 -25.39
C ASP A 53 3.50 -30.62 -25.98
N ILE A 54 3.77 -29.60 -25.16
CA ILE A 54 4.12 -28.26 -25.64
C ILE A 54 5.46 -28.27 -26.39
N ILE A 55 6.48 -28.97 -25.90
CA ILE A 55 7.79 -29.06 -26.54
C ILE A 55 7.68 -29.79 -27.90
N CYS A 56 7.00 -30.94 -27.91
CA CYS A 56 6.86 -31.78 -29.12
C CYS A 56 5.89 -31.19 -30.16
N ASN A 57 4.84 -30.48 -29.74
CA ASN A 57 3.86 -29.86 -30.64
C ASN A 57 4.17 -28.40 -30.96
N SER A 58 5.17 -27.78 -30.32
CA SER A 58 5.71 -26.50 -30.75
C SER A 58 6.26 -26.64 -32.17
N ASN A 59 6.07 -25.62 -33.02
CA ASN A 59 6.54 -25.60 -34.41
C ASN A 59 8.09 -25.45 -34.49
N SER A 60 8.81 -25.90 -33.45
CA SER A 60 10.25 -25.82 -33.32
C SER A 60 10.94 -26.84 -34.23
N ALA A 61 12.17 -26.53 -34.64
CA ALA A 61 12.96 -27.32 -35.58
C ALA A 61 13.43 -28.69 -35.02
N LEU A 62 12.89 -29.15 -33.89
CA LEU A 62 13.30 -30.35 -33.15
C LEU A 62 12.63 -31.64 -33.65
N LYS A 63 12.35 -31.76 -34.95
CA LYS A 63 11.72 -32.97 -35.53
C LYS A 63 12.71 -34.08 -35.89
N GLY A 64 14.01 -33.89 -35.62
CA GLY A 64 15.06 -34.87 -35.90
C GLY A 64 15.48 -35.66 -34.65
N PRO A 65 15.92 -36.93 -34.79
CA PRO A 65 16.36 -37.73 -33.65
C PRO A 65 17.61 -37.12 -33.01
N MET A 66 17.68 -37.09 -31.69
CA MET A 66 18.84 -36.63 -30.91
C MET A 66 19.53 -37.80 -30.21
N CYS A 67 20.84 -37.72 -30.01
CA CYS A 67 21.56 -38.69 -29.19
C CYS A 67 21.29 -38.43 -27.69
N GLU A 68 21.58 -39.45 -26.87
CA GLU A 68 21.40 -39.41 -25.41
C GLU A 68 22.07 -38.18 -24.79
N ASP A 69 23.37 -37.97 -25.05
CA ASP A 69 24.14 -36.82 -24.50
C ASP A 69 23.51 -35.46 -24.83
N CYS A 70 23.02 -35.28 -26.07
CA CYS A 70 22.41 -34.02 -26.49
C CYS A 70 21.03 -33.82 -25.86
N THR A 71 20.31 -34.91 -25.59
CA THR A 71 19.00 -34.88 -24.95
C THR A 71 19.17 -34.60 -23.45
N GLU A 72 20.13 -35.25 -22.79
CA GLU A 72 20.48 -34.99 -21.39
C GLU A 72 20.93 -33.55 -21.19
N GLN A 73 21.77 -33.02 -22.09
CA GLN A 73 22.21 -31.64 -22.00
C GLN A 73 21.06 -30.65 -22.21
N LEU A 74 20.13 -30.92 -23.14
CA LEU A 74 18.94 -30.10 -23.32
C LEU A 74 18.05 -30.11 -22.07
N LEU A 75 17.78 -31.30 -21.51
CA LEU A 75 16.98 -31.45 -20.30
C LEU A 75 17.63 -30.74 -19.09
N SER A 76 18.94 -30.88 -18.92
CA SER A 76 19.67 -30.20 -17.85
C SER A 76 19.61 -28.67 -17.98
N GLY A 77 19.65 -28.16 -19.21
CA GLY A 77 19.47 -26.73 -19.51
C GLY A 77 18.05 -26.27 -19.15
N MET A 78 17.03 -27.02 -19.55
CA MET A 78 15.64 -26.70 -19.20
C MET A 78 15.40 -26.70 -17.69
N ASP A 79 15.94 -27.68 -16.97
CA ASP A 79 15.85 -27.75 -15.50
C ASP A 79 16.56 -26.56 -14.83
N HIS A 80 17.68 -26.10 -15.39
CA HIS A 80 18.38 -24.93 -14.89
C HIS A 80 17.54 -23.66 -15.08
N HIS A 81 16.99 -23.46 -16.28
CA HIS A 81 16.12 -22.32 -16.57
C HIS A 81 14.86 -22.33 -15.70
N LEU A 82 14.25 -23.50 -15.45
CA LEU A 82 13.10 -23.62 -14.55
C LEU A 82 13.45 -23.22 -13.11
N LYS A 83 14.62 -23.62 -12.61
CA LYS A 83 15.09 -23.21 -11.28
C LYS A 83 15.31 -21.70 -11.19
N GLU A 84 15.92 -21.08 -12.20
CA GLU A 84 16.10 -19.63 -12.23
C GLU A 84 14.75 -18.90 -12.20
N LEU A 85 13.78 -19.35 -13.01
CA LEU A 85 12.41 -18.81 -13.03
C LEU A 85 11.68 -18.99 -11.70
N ASP A 86 11.85 -20.13 -11.03
CA ASP A 86 11.28 -20.37 -9.69
C ASP A 86 11.90 -19.45 -8.64
N GLU A 87 13.21 -19.22 -8.70
CA GLU A 87 13.91 -18.28 -7.83
C GLU A 87 13.45 -16.83 -8.07
N GLU A 88 13.31 -16.40 -9.32
CA GLU A 88 12.76 -15.09 -9.67
C GLU A 88 11.32 -14.93 -9.18
N CYS A 89 10.47 -15.96 -9.39
CA CYS A 89 9.11 -15.97 -8.87
C CYS A 89 9.08 -15.85 -7.35
N ALA A 90 9.99 -16.52 -6.64
CA ALA A 90 10.11 -16.40 -5.19
C ALA A 90 10.51 -14.98 -4.76
N GLN A 91 11.46 -14.35 -5.46
CA GLN A 91 11.86 -12.96 -5.21
C GLN A 91 10.72 -11.97 -5.45
N TYR A 92 9.96 -12.13 -6.54
CA TYR A 92 8.79 -11.28 -6.80
C TYR A 92 7.71 -11.42 -5.74
N ARG A 93 7.45 -12.65 -5.25
CA ARG A 93 6.50 -12.87 -4.14
C ARG A 93 6.96 -12.18 -2.86
N GLN A 94 8.24 -12.31 -2.50
CA GLN A 94 8.80 -11.63 -1.33
C GLN A 94 8.69 -10.10 -1.45
N LEU A 95 8.99 -9.54 -2.62
CA LEU A 95 8.84 -8.11 -2.86
C LEU A 95 7.38 -7.68 -2.72
N LEU A 96 6.44 -8.41 -3.31
CA LEU A 96 5.00 -8.13 -3.18
C LEU A 96 4.54 -8.16 -1.73
N ASP A 97 5.01 -9.12 -0.94
CA ASP A 97 4.64 -9.22 0.46
C ASP A 97 5.23 -8.07 1.28
N SER A 98 6.50 -7.68 1.03
CA SER A 98 7.09 -6.51 1.68
C SER A 98 6.35 -5.20 1.36
N LEU A 99 5.86 -5.04 0.13
CA LEU A 99 5.09 -3.86 -0.28
C LEU A 99 3.71 -3.83 0.39
N LYS A 100 3.07 -4.99 0.59
CA LYS A 100 1.80 -5.09 1.33
C LYS A 100 2.00 -4.71 2.79
N GLU A 101 3.03 -5.25 3.44
CA GLU A 101 3.35 -4.93 4.84
C GLU A 101 3.64 -3.43 5.01
N GLU A 102 4.42 -2.83 4.11
CA GLU A 102 4.70 -1.38 4.13
C GLU A 102 3.43 -0.54 3.88
N SER A 103 2.54 -0.99 2.99
CA SER A 103 1.25 -0.35 2.75
C SER A 103 0.37 -0.38 4.00
N ASP A 104 0.25 -1.53 4.66
CA ASP A 104 -0.57 -1.70 5.85
C ASP A 104 -0.03 -0.87 7.02
N ALA A 105 1.30 -0.82 7.20
CA ALA A 105 1.95 0.05 8.18
C ALA A 105 1.66 1.53 7.91
N ARG A 106 1.73 1.98 6.63
CA ARG A 106 1.41 3.36 6.25
C ARG A 106 -0.07 3.71 6.44
N LEU A 107 -0.98 2.76 6.23
CA LEU A 107 -2.41 2.96 6.47
C LEU A 107 -2.71 3.13 7.97
N MET A 108 -2.08 2.32 8.82
CA MET A 108 -2.18 2.47 10.27
C MET A 108 -1.67 3.84 10.72
N ASP A 109 -0.51 4.27 10.23
CA ASP A 109 0.10 5.56 10.57
C ASP A 109 -0.79 6.74 10.12
N ARG A 110 -1.35 6.66 8.91
CA ARG A 110 -2.32 7.64 8.40
C ARG A 110 -3.57 7.74 9.27
N ASN A 111 -4.11 6.63 9.75
CA ASN A 111 -5.29 6.63 10.62
C ASN A 111 -4.99 7.28 11.98
N ILE A 112 -3.81 7.00 12.55
CA ILE A 112 -3.35 7.61 13.80
C ILE A 112 -3.20 9.13 13.61
N ILE A 113 -2.55 9.56 12.53
CA ILE A 113 -2.37 10.98 12.21
C ILE A 113 -3.73 11.66 12.01
N ALA A 114 -4.65 11.02 11.28
CA ALA A 114 -5.99 11.56 11.06
C ALA A 114 -6.76 11.73 12.38
N ALA A 115 -6.73 10.73 13.27
CA ALA A 115 -7.35 10.81 14.58
C ALA A 115 -6.75 11.94 15.44
N LYS A 116 -5.42 12.07 15.45
CA LYS A 116 -4.73 13.15 16.17
C LYS A 116 -5.07 14.53 15.61
N LEU A 117 -5.20 14.64 14.29
CA LEU A 117 -5.56 15.89 13.63
C LEU A 117 -7.00 16.32 13.95
N VAL A 118 -7.94 15.38 14.04
CA VAL A 118 -9.31 15.67 14.49
C VAL A 118 -9.30 16.13 15.95
N ALA A 119 -8.63 15.41 16.84
CA ALA A 119 -8.54 15.79 18.25
C ALA A 119 -7.95 17.20 18.44
N MET A 120 -6.89 17.54 17.70
CA MET A 120 -6.30 18.88 17.76
C MET A 120 -7.23 19.97 17.24
N LYS A 121 -8.02 19.71 16.19
CA LYS A 121 -9.01 20.68 15.70
C LYS A 121 -10.14 20.92 16.68
N ASP A 122 -10.59 19.87 17.36
CA ASP A 122 -11.63 19.99 18.38
C ASP A 122 -11.11 20.79 19.59
N GLU A 123 -9.87 20.54 20.02
CA GLU A 123 -9.20 21.31 21.07
C GLU A 123 -9.01 22.78 20.67
N GLU A 124 -8.56 23.06 19.44
CA GLU A 124 -8.43 24.41 18.91
C GLU A 124 -9.78 25.15 18.92
N ALA A 125 -10.84 24.50 18.44
CA ALA A 125 -12.18 25.08 18.43
C ALA A 125 -12.70 25.37 19.85
N PHE A 126 -12.43 24.47 20.80
CA PHE A 126 -12.77 24.65 22.21
C PHE A 126 -12.05 25.86 22.81
N LEU A 127 -10.72 25.91 22.68
CA LEU A 127 -9.90 27.00 23.22
C LEU A 127 -10.27 28.35 22.61
N LEU A 128 -10.56 28.38 21.31
CA LEU A 128 -10.96 29.61 20.62
C LEU A 128 -12.35 30.09 21.09
N GLY A 129 -13.24 29.16 21.44
CA GLY A 129 -14.52 29.47 22.07
C GLY A 129 -14.34 30.04 23.49
N GLU A 130 -13.48 29.43 24.30
CA GLU A 130 -13.16 29.89 25.65
C GLU A 130 -12.50 31.28 25.64
N SER A 131 -11.55 31.51 24.73
CA SER A 131 -10.89 32.82 24.58
C SER A 131 -11.89 33.93 24.26
N LYS A 132 -12.81 33.70 23.32
CA LYS A 132 -13.87 34.68 22.98
C LYS A 132 -14.79 34.98 24.16
N LYS A 133 -15.08 33.97 24.98
CA LYS A 133 -15.89 34.15 26.19
C LYS A 133 -15.15 35.03 27.20
N LEU A 134 -13.87 34.76 27.43
CA LEU A 134 -13.04 35.56 28.33
C LEU A 134 -12.91 37.01 27.85
N GLU A 135 -12.68 37.25 26.55
CA GLU A 135 -12.64 38.60 25.98
C GLU A 135 -13.96 39.37 26.22
N ALA A 136 -15.11 38.70 26.09
CA ALA A 136 -16.41 39.30 26.37
C ALA A 136 -16.61 39.60 27.86
N GLU A 137 -16.13 38.73 28.74
CA GLU A 137 -16.15 38.95 30.20
C GLU A 137 -15.24 40.10 30.62
N GLU A 138 -14.03 40.19 30.06
CA GLU A 138 -13.09 41.29 30.28
C GLU A 138 -13.71 42.63 29.85
N ALA A 139 -14.27 42.70 28.64
CA ALA A 139 -14.93 43.91 28.14
C ALA A 139 -16.10 44.37 29.04
N LYS A 140 -16.86 43.41 29.59
CA LYS A 140 -17.95 43.69 30.54
C LYS A 140 -17.39 44.26 31.85
N LEU A 141 -16.37 43.64 32.41
CA LEU A 141 -15.74 44.10 33.65
C LEU A 141 -15.12 45.48 33.49
N ASP A 142 -14.48 45.77 32.36
CA ASP A 142 -13.93 47.09 32.05
C ASP A 142 -15.02 48.16 31.99
N ALA A 143 -16.18 47.85 31.40
CA ALA A 143 -17.32 48.77 31.37
C ALA A 143 -17.85 49.03 32.79
N GLU A 144 -17.99 48.00 33.62
CA GLU A 144 -18.41 48.12 35.01
C GLU A 144 -17.41 48.94 35.83
N LEU A 145 -16.11 48.70 35.64
CA LEU A 145 -15.03 49.41 36.32
C LEU A 145 -15.02 50.89 35.91
N LYS A 146 -15.18 51.19 34.62
CA LYS A 146 -15.30 52.57 34.12
C LYS A 146 -16.50 53.28 34.72
N LYS A 147 -17.66 52.62 34.79
CA LYS A 147 -18.87 53.16 35.41
C LYS A 147 -18.61 53.47 36.89
N LYS A 148 -18.06 52.51 37.65
CA LYS A 148 -17.75 52.68 39.07
C LYS A 148 -16.76 53.81 39.34
N LYS A 149 -15.73 53.95 38.49
CA LYS A 149 -14.82 55.10 38.55
C LYS A 149 -15.55 56.43 38.34
N SER A 150 -16.44 56.53 37.35
CA SER A 150 -17.20 57.76 37.12
C SER A 150 -18.16 58.10 38.26
N GLU A 151 -18.84 57.10 38.84
CA GLU A 151 -19.69 57.26 40.03
C GLU A 151 -18.86 57.78 41.22
N LEU A 152 -17.68 57.21 41.45
CA LEU A 152 -16.77 57.62 42.52
C LEU A 152 -16.29 59.06 42.33
N TYR A 153 -15.92 59.47 41.11
CA TYR A 153 -15.51 60.85 40.84
C TYR A 153 -16.63 61.85 41.12
N ALA A 154 -17.86 61.54 40.69
CA ALA A 154 -19.02 62.40 40.93
C ALA A 154 -19.35 62.51 42.43
N GLU A 155 -19.30 61.40 43.16
CA GLU A 155 -19.51 61.39 44.62
C GLU A 155 -18.43 62.21 45.34
N ASN A 156 -17.16 62.05 44.96
CA ASN A 156 -16.06 62.82 45.56
C ASN A 156 -16.21 64.33 45.31
N GLU A 157 -16.59 64.74 44.09
CA GLU A 157 -16.85 66.14 43.78
C GLU A 157 -18.01 66.69 44.63
N SER A 158 -19.09 65.93 44.78
CA SER A 158 -20.23 66.32 45.62
C SER A 158 -19.84 66.45 47.10
N ALA A 159 -19.03 65.52 47.61
CA ALA A 159 -18.52 65.54 48.96
C ALA A 159 -17.62 66.77 49.19
N GLU A 160 -16.73 67.09 48.26
CA GLU A 160 -15.87 68.28 48.33
C GLU A 160 -16.67 69.59 48.35
N LEU A 161 -17.78 69.67 47.60
CA LEU A 161 -18.69 70.82 47.63
C LEU A 161 -19.39 70.93 48.99
N LEU A 162 -19.90 69.82 49.53
CA LEU A 162 -20.52 69.78 50.86
C LEU A 162 -19.53 70.18 51.95
N TRP A 163 -18.28 69.69 51.88
CA TRP A 163 -17.22 70.08 52.82
C TRP A 163 -16.86 71.56 52.73
N ARG A 164 -16.89 72.16 51.53
CA ARG A 164 -16.71 73.61 51.37
C ARG A 164 -17.83 74.39 52.05
N VAL A 165 -19.09 74.04 51.76
CA VAL A 165 -20.27 74.69 52.38
C VAL A 165 -20.25 74.56 53.90
N PHE A 166 -19.95 73.37 54.41
CA PHE A 166 -19.85 73.12 55.85
C PHE A 166 -18.78 74.02 56.50
N ARG A 167 -17.59 74.11 55.89
CA ARG A 167 -16.49 74.95 56.35
C ARG A 167 -16.86 76.43 56.35
N ASP A 168 -17.50 76.91 55.29
CA ASP A 168 -17.93 78.30 55.17
C ASP A 168 -18.98 78.63 56.23
N ASN A 169 -20.01 77.78 56.39
CA ASN A 169 -21.02 77.95 57.44
C ASN A 169 -20.40 78.01 58.84
N HIS A 170 -19.48 77.09 59.17
CA HIS A 170 -18.80 77.08 60.45
C HIS A 170 -17.94 78.34 60.67
N ARG A 171 -17.35 78.89 59.61
CA ARG A 171 -16.60 80.15 59.66
C ARG A 171 -17.53 81.34 59.93
N PHE A 172 -18.70 81.40 59.27
CA PHE A 172 -19.68 82.46 59.50
C PHE A 172 -20.31 82.41 60.89
N SER A 173 -20.60 81.23 61.43
CA SER A 173 -21.12 81.07 62.79
C SER A 173 -20.12 81.45 63.89
N PHE A 174 -18.81 81.30 63.63
CA PHE A 174 -17.76 81.71 64.57
C PHE A 174 -17.49 83.23 64.57
N LEU A 175 -17.92 83.94 63.53
CA LEU A 175 -17.78 85.40 63.37
C LEU A 175 -19.02 86.18 63.87
N THR A 176 -20.11 85.49 64.18
CA THR A 176 -21.39 86.08 64.63
C THR A 176 -21.71 85.80 66.10
N MET A 177 -20.84 85.08 66.82
CA MET A 177 -20.77 85.03 68.29
C MET A 177 -19.69 85.99 68.79
#